data_AF-A0A5C4LAB3-F1
#
_entry.id   AF-A0A5C4LAB3-F1
#
_cell.length_a   1.000
_cell.length_b   1.000
_cell.length_c   1.000
_cell.angle_alpha   90.00
_cell.angle_beta   90.00
_cell.angle_gamma   90.00
#
_symmetry.space_group_name_H-M   'P 1'
#
loop_
_entity.id
_entity.type
_entity.pdbx_description
1 polymer ?
#
loop_
_entity_poly.entity_id
_entity_poly.type
_entity_poly.pdbx_seq_one_letter_code
_entity_poly.pdbx_strand_id
1 'polypeptide(L)'
;MTRRKARRLILIAVSGAVLVLAVGLILFAMSGSIVFFRSPGEVATQGMAAGAWFRLGGLVQVGSVVRGPDQRVAFAVSDGAARVPVTYRGLLPDLFREGQGVVAEGALDAAGTFQADTVLAKYDETYMPREVAGALKRRGHWKGGGSAP
;
A
#
# COMPACT_ATOMS: atom_id res chain seq x y z
N MET A 1 38.02 -4.52 46.81
CA MET A 1 37.28 -5.51 45.99
C MET A 1 38.25 -6.56 45.46
N THR A 2 38.01 -7.86 45.67
CA THR A 2 38.90 -8.92 45.16
C THR A 2 38.86 -8.98 43.63
N ARG A 3 40.02 -9.13 42.95
CA ARG A 3 40.16 -9.07 41.47
C ARG A 3 39.13 -9.93 40.71
N ARG A 4 38.65 -11.04 41.30
CA ARG A 4 37.60 -11.92 40.72
C ARG A 4 36.21 -11.27 40.68
N LYS A 5 35.84 -10.46 41.69
CA LYS A 5 34.56 -9.73 41.74
C LYS A 5 34.53 -8.62 40.69
N ALA A 6 35.64 -7.89 40.53
CA ALA A 6 35.78 -6.86 39.49
C ALA A 6 35.67 -7.45 38.08
N ARG A 7 36.30 -8.61 37.80
CA ARG A 7 36.22 -9.28 36.49
C ARG A 7 34.80 -9.73 36.12
N ARG A 8 34.03 -10.24 37.09
CA ARG A 8 32.60 -10.59 36.87
C ARG A 8 31.75 -9.35 36.60
N LEU A 9 31.98 -8.26 37.31
CA LEU A 9 31.27 -7.00 37.11
C LEU A 9 31.54 -6.41 35.72
N ILE A 10 32.80 -6.45 35.27
CA ILE A 10 33.19 -6.05 33.91
C ILE A 10 32.49 -6.92 32.86
N LEU A 11 32.47 -8.25 33.04
CA LEU A 11 31.77 -9.15 32.11
C LEU A 11 30.28 -8.83 32.00
N ILE A 12 29.61 -8.60 33.13
CA ILE A 12 28.18 -8.24 33.16
C ILE A 12 27.95 -6.88 32.48
N ALA A 13 28.80 -5.89 32.77
CA ALA A 13 28.69 -4.56 32.16
C ALA A 13 28.90 -4.61 30.64
N VAL A 14 29.91 -5.35 30.17
CA VAL A 14 30.18 -5.53 28.73
C VAL A 14 29.02 -6.28 28.08
N SER A 15 28.53 -7.37 28.68
CA SER A 15 27.36 -8.08 28.13
C SER A 15 26.13 -7.19 28.06
N GLY A 16 25.91 -6.36 29.08
CA GLY A 16 24.81 -5.40 29.11
C GLY A 16 24.95 -4.34 28.01
N ALA A 17 26.15 -3.78 27.83
CA ALA A 17 26.41 -2.80 26.78
C ALA A 17 26.21 -3.39 25.38
N VAL A 18 26.66 -4.62 25.14
CA VAL A 18 26.43 -5.34 23.88
C VAL A 18 24.93 -5.57 23.64
N LEU A 19 24.18 -5.94 24.68
CA LEU A 19 22.73 -6.13 24.60
C LEU A 19 21.99 -4.83 24.26
N VAL A 20 22.35 -3.72 24.92
CA VAL A 20 21.78 -2.39 24.63
C VAL A 20 22.09 -1.95 23.21
N LEU A 21 23.33 -2.16 22.75
CA LEU A 21 23.73 -1.84 21.38
C LEU A 21 22.95 -2.67 20.36
N ALA A 22 22.80 -3.97 20.60
CA ALA A 22 22.02 -4.86 19.74
C ALA A 22 20.55 -4.44 19.64
N VAL A 23 19.90 -4.14 20.78
CA VAL A 23 18.53 -3.64 20.80
C VAL A 23 18.42 -2.29 20.07
N GLY A 24 19.37 -1.37 20.29
CA GLY A 24 19.40 -0.08 19.60
C GLY A 24 19.50 -0.23 18.08
N LEU A 25 20.35 -1.14 17.60
CA LEU A 25 20.48 -1.43 16.17
C LEU A 25 19.20 -2.06 15.59
N ILE A 26 18.54 -2.97 16.31
CA ILE A 26 17.28 -3.57 15.88
C ILE A 26 16.20 -2.49 15.75
N LEU A 27 16.04 -1.64 16.76
CA LEU A 27 15.05 -0.55 16.73
C LEU A 27 15.33 0.45 15.60
N PHE A 28 16.61 0.77 15.36
CA PHE A 28 17.02 1.63 14.26
C PHE A 28 16.73 1.00 12.88
N ALA A 29 16.95 -0.31 12.72
CA ALA A 29 16.64 -1.00 11.48
C ALA A 29 15.12 -1.06 11.23
N MET A 30 14.32 -1.24 12.28
CA MET A 30 12.86 -1.30 12.17
C MET A 30 12.24 0.06 11.81
N SER A 31 12.81 1.18 12.26
CA SER A 31 12.23 2.51 12.00
C SER A 31 12.21 2.89 10.51
N GLY A 32 13.08 2.33 9.69
CA GLY A 32 13.14 2.58 8.25
C GLY A 32 12.22 1.70 7.38
N SER A 33 11.58 0.68 7.92
CA SER A 33 10.86 -0.35 7.11
C SER A 33 9.34 -0.23 7.11
N ILE A 34 8.76 0.86 7.62
CA ILE A 34 7.31 1.01 7.68
C ILE A 34 6.82 1.74 6.43
N VAL A 35 6.36 0.98 5.44
CA VAL A 35 5.63 1.53 4.28
C VAL A 35 4.23 1.90 4.75
N PHE A 36 4.00 3.18 5.00
CA PHE A 36 2.70 3.67 5.44
C PHE A 36 1.68 3.70 4.31
N PHE A 37 0.44 3.32 4.61
CA PHE A 37 -0.69 3.54 3.73
C PHE A 37 -1.23 4.96 3.92
N ARG A 38 -1.44 5.68 2.82
CA ARG A 38 -1.89 7.07 2.81
C ARG A 38 -2.99 7.26 1.78
N SER A 39 -3.99 8.07 2.12
CA SER A 39 -5.02 8.50 1.17
C SER A 39 -4.60 9.76 0.42
N PRO A 40 -5.17 10.02 -0.77
CA PRO A 40 -4.99 11.28 -1.50
C PRO A 40 -5.21 12.54 -0.66
N GLY A 41 -6.23 12.58 0.20
CA GLY A 41 -6.53 13.71 1.08
C GLY A 41 -5.45 13.93 2.15
N GLU A 42 -4.88 12.87 2.70
CA GLU A 42 -3.75 12.98 3.64
C GLU A 42 -2.50 13.53 2.95
N VAL A 43 -2.19 13.05 1.74
CA VAL A 43 -1.03 13.53 0.96
C VAL A 43 -1.17 15.02 0.64
N ALA A 44 -2.37 15.48 0.29
CA ALA A 44 -2.65 16.87 -0.02
C ALA A 44 -2.57 17.81 1.20
N THR A 45 -2.92 17.32 2.40
CA THR A 45 -2.99 18.13 3.62
C THR A 45 -1.72 18.11 4.45
N GLN A 46 -1.06 16.95 4.56
CA GLN A 46 0.11 16.77 5.42
C GLN A 46 1.43 17.17 4.73
N GLY A 47 1.42 17.37 3.41
CA GLY A 47 2.61 17.79 2.64
C GLY A 47 3.74 16.77 2.76
N MET A 48 3.76 15.76 1.89
CA MET A 48 4.81 14.75 1.93
C MET A 48 6.14 15.27 1.36
N ALA A 49 7.24 14.90 2.00
CA ALA A 49 8.57 15.17 1.47
C ALA A 49 8.75 14.47 0.11
N ALA A 50 9.36 15.16 -0.85
CA ALA A 50 9.74 14.55 -2.12
C ALA A 50 10.68 13.36 -1.88
N GLY A 51 10.45 12.26 -2.58
CA GLY A 51 11.16 10.99 -2.41
C GLY A 51 10.63 10.10 -1.27
N ALA A 52 9.59 10.52 -0.55
CA ALA A 52 8.97 9.66 0.45
C ALA A 52 8.33 8.43 -0.20
N TRP A 53 8.71 7.24 0.26
CA TRP A 53 8.14 5.98 -0.18
C TRP A 53 6.93 5.60 0.66
N PHE A 54 5.78 5.38 0.01
CA PHE A 54 4.55 5.00 0.70
C PHE A 54 3.58 4.26 -0.23
N ARG A 55 2.50 3.75 0.35
CA ARG A 55 1.38 3.16 -0.39
C ARG A 55 0.25 4.17 -0.49
N LEU A 56 -0.05 4.62 -1.70
CA LEU A 56 -1.18 5.47 -2.01
C LEU A 56 -2.39 4.60 -2.30
N GLY A 57 -3.45 4.71 -1.51
CA GLY A 57 -4.69 3.98 -1.75
C GLY A 57 -5.89 4.89 -1.98
N GLY A 58 -6.73 4.51 -2.94
CA GLY A 58 -7.95 5.24 -3.26
C GLY A 58 -8.67 4.64 -4.45
N LEU A 59 -9.55 5.41 -5.06
CA LEU A 59 -10.30 5.05 -6.25
C LEU A 59 -9.62 5.66 -7.49
N VAL A 60 -9.53 4.90 -8.57
CA VAL A 60 -9.08 5.45 -9.85
C VAL A 60 -10.13 6.44 -10.37
N GLN A 61 -9.74 7.68 -10.63
CA GLN A 61 -10.65 8.70 -11.16
C GLN A 61 -11.11 8.32 -12.58
N VAL A 62 -12.42 8.39 -12.82
CA VAL A 62 -13.02 8.11 -14.12
C VAL A 62 -12.58 9.15 -15.17
N GLY A 63 -12.22 8.68 -16.36
CA GLY A 63 -11.66 9.47 -17.45
C GLY A 63 -10.24 9.98 -17.23
N SER A 64 -9.53 9.49 -16.22
CA SER A 64 -8.16 9.96 -15.89
C SER A 64 -7.05 9.09 -16.50
N VAL A 65 -7.37 7.89 -16.96
CA VAL A 65 -6.37 6.91 -17.41
C VAL A 65 -5.88 7.26 -18.81
N VAL A 66 -4.63 7.68 -18.92
CA VAL A 66 -3.95 7.99 -20.18
C VAL A 66 -2.78 7.03 -20.37
N ARG A 67 -2.81 6.27 -21.47
CA ARG A 67 -1.72 5.37 -21.85
C ARG A 67 -0.80 6.09 -22.83
N GLY A 68 0.46 6.23 -22.46
CA GLY A 68 1.51 6.84 -23.26
C GLY A 68 2.44 5.82 -23.92
N PRO A 69 3.51 6.29 -24.60
CA PRO A 69 4.55 5.44 -25.15
C PRO A 69 5.35 4.72 -24.05
N ASP A 70 6.02 3.62 -24.41
CA ASP A 70 6.88 2.82 -23.52
C ASP A 70 6.18 2.18 -22.30
N GLN A 71 4.91 1.79 -22.44
CA GLN A 71 4.09 1.22 -21.36
C GLN A 71 3.94 2.16 -20.15
N ARG A 72 4.06 3.47 -20.37
CA ARG A 72 3.75 4.46 -19.33
C ARG A 72 2.24 4.69 -19.27
N VAL A 73 1.69 4.63 -18.06
CA VAL A 73 0.29 4.93 -17.80
C VAL A 73 0.20 6.01 -16.74
N ALA A 74 -0.49 7.10 -17.05
CA ALA A 74 -0.83 8.13 -16.10
C ALA A 74 -2.29 7.99 -15.71
N PHE A 75 -2.62 8.13 -14.44
CA PHE A 75 -3.99 8.13 -13.92
C PHE A 75 -4.05 8.92 -12.63
N ALA A 76 -5.25 9.33 -12.20
CA ALA A 76 -5.41 10.01 -10.91
C ALA A 76 -6.07 9.08 -9.90
N VAL A 77 -5.55 9.06 -8.68
CA VAL A 77 -6.16 8.34 -7.55
C VAL A 77 -6.84 9.36 -6.65
N SER A 78 -8.11 9.10 -6.30
CA SER A 78 -8.96 9.99 -5.52
C SER A 78 -9.63 9.25 -4.38
N ASP A 79 -9.80 9.91 -3.24
CA ASP A 79 -10.64 9.43 -2.13
C ASP A 79 -12.01 10.15 -2.08
N GLY A 80 -12.30 10.97 -3.09
CA GLY A 80 -13.49 11.82 -3.16
C GLY A 80 -13.28 13.24 -2.62
N ALA A 81 -12.27 13.46 -1.76
CA ALA A 81 -11.94 14.78 -1.23
C ALA A 81 -10.76 15.42 -1.99
N ALA A 82 -9.73 14.64 -2.28
CA ALA A 82 -8.57 15.07 -3.04
C ALA A 82 -8.20 14.05 -4.12
N ARG A 83 -7.37 14.49 -5.06
CA ARG A 83 -6.81 13.64 -6.12
C ARG A 83 -5.31 13.81 -6.19
N VAL A 84 -4.60 12.71 -6.39
CA VAL A 84 -3.15 12.67 -6.58
C VAL A 84 -2.87 12.08 -7.97
N PRO A 85 -2.12 12.78 -8.84
CA PRO A 85 -1.69 12.24 -10.12
C PRO A 85 -0.65 11.14 -9.89
N VAL A 86 -0.85 10.00 -10.55
CA VAL A 86 0.01 8.82 -10.48
C VAL A 86 0.55 8.51 -11.87
N THR A 87 1.84 8.23 -11.96
CA THR A 87 2.48 7.69 -13.17
C THR A 87 3.04 6.31 -12.85
N TYR A 88 2.75 5.35 -13.72
CA TYR A 88 3.21 3.97 -13.62
C TYR A 88 3.89 3.54 -14.92
N ARG A 89 4.95 2.74 -14.84
CA ARG A 89 5.63 2.17 -16.01
C ARG A 89 5.55 0.65 -15.97
N GLY A 90 4.74 0.08 -16.84
CA GLY A 90 4.55 -1.37 -16.94
C GLY A 90 3.14 -1.76 -17.35
N LEU A 91 2.84 -3.03 -17.18
CA LEU A 91 1.52 -3.59 -17.44
C LEU A 91 0.64 -3.43 -16.20
N LEU A 92 -0.47 -2.72 -16.35
CA LEU A 92 -1.50 -2.68 -15.31
C LEU A 92 -2.15 -4.07 -15.16
N PRO A 93 -2.52 -4.48 -13.93
CA PRO A 93 -3.28 -5.70 -13.72
C PRO A 93 -4.60 -5.70 -14.49
N ASP A 94 -5.09 -6.86 -14.90
CA ASP A 94 -6.34 -6.99 -15.66
C ASP A 94 -7.59 -6.48 -14.90
N LEU A 95 -7.51 -6.48 -13.56
CA LEU A 95 -8.54 -5.94 -12.67
C LEU A 95 -8.47 -4.42 -12.52
N PHE A 96 -7.47 -3.74 -13.06
CA PHE A 96 -7.41 -2.29 -12.99
C PHE A 96 -8.50 -1.65 -13.85
N ARG A 97 -9.41 -0.90 -13.22
CA ARG A 97 -10.46 -0.16 -13.90
C ARG A 97 -10.69 1.20 -13.24
N GLU A 98 -11.17 2.14 -14.04
CA GLU A 98 -11.67 3.41 -13.56
C GLU A 98 -12.84 3.20 -12.59
N GLY A 99 -12.91 4.01 -11.53
CA GLY A 99 -13.92 3.91 -10.48
C GLY A 99 -13.71 2.76 -9.49
N GLN A 100 -12.67 1.93 -9.67
CA GLN A 100 -12.34 0.84 -8.73
C GLN A 100 -11.25 1.22 -7.75
N GLY A 101 -11.21 0.50 -6.63
CA GLY A 101 -10.19 0.64 -5.59
C GLY A 101 -8.84 0.12 -6.06
N VAL A 102 -7.81 0.95 -5.90
CA VAL A 102 -6.43 0.66 -6.26
C VAL A 102 -5.49 1.04 -5.11
N VAL A 103 -4.40 0.29 -4.99
CA VAL A 103 -3.27 0.64 -4.14
C VAL A 103 -2.03 0.75 -5.03
N ALA A 104 -1.44 1.93 -5.09
CA ALA A 104 -0.19 2.19 -5.79
C ALA A 104 0.94 2.30 -4.76
N GLU A 105 2.05 1.61 -4.99
CA GLU A 105 3.25 1.70 -4.16
C GLU A 105 4.36 2.38 -4.94
N GLY A 106 5.06 3.33 -4.30
CA GLY A 106 6.12 4.11 -4.92
C GLY A 106 6.44 5.38 -4.15
N ALA A 107 6.92 6.40 -4.85
CA ALA A 107 7.42 7.64 -4.25
C ALA A 107 6.77 8.90 -4.83
N LEU A 108 6.60 9.93 -3.99
CA LEU A 108 6.13 11.24 -4.45
C LEU A 108 7.30 12.06 -5.02
N ASP A 109 7.18 12.53 -6.25
CA ASP A 109 8.15 13.42 -6.88
C ASP A 109 7.99 14.88 -6.36
N ALA A 110 9.03 15.69 -6.55
CA ALA A 110 9.03 17.12 -6.21
C ALA A 110 7.93 17.92 -6.94
N ALA A 111 7.44 17.43 -8.08
CA ALA A 111 6.32 17.99 -8.81
C ALA A 111 4.94 17.63 -8.23
N GLY A 112 4.88 16.83 -7.15
CA GLY A 112 3.62 16.35 -6.58
C GLY A 112 2.96 15.21 -7.37
N THR A 113 3.70 14.61 -8.30
CA THR A 113 3.27 13.40 -9.03
C THR A 113 3.80 12.16 -8.34
N PHE A 114 2.93 11.20 -8.08
CA PHE A 114 3.31 9.94 -7.46
C PHE A 114 3.84 8.97 -8.52
N GLN A 115 5.11 8.61 -8.43
CA GLN A 115 5.75 7.62 -9.29
C GLN A 115 5.51 6.24 -8.67
N ALA A 116 4.58 5.49 -9.25
CA ALA A 116 4.26 4.15 -8.82
C ALA A 116 5.21 3.13 -9.47
N ASP A 117 5.77 2.26 -8.65
CA ASP A 117 6.56 1.10 -9.08
C ASP A 117 5.71 -0.17 -9.10
N THR A 118 4.64 -0.23 -8.30
CA THR A 118 3.70 -1.34 -8.29
C THR A 118 2.27 -0.82 -8.17
N VAL A 119 1.36 -1.43 -8.94
CA VAL A 119 -0.07 -1.13 -8.88
C VAL A 119 -0.82 -2.42 -8.55
N LEU A 120 -1.56 -2.39 -7.46
CA LEU A 120 -2.40 -3.49 -6.97
C LEU A 120 -3.86 -3.07 -7.14
N ALA A 121 -4.57 -3.74 -8.03
CA ALA A 121 -6.03 -3.58 -8.14
C ALA A 121 -6.71 -4.50 -7.12
N LYS A 122 -7.75 -4.01 -6.43
CA LYS A 122 -8.49 -4.83 -5.47
C LYS A 122 -9.19 -5.97 -6.21
N TYR A 123 -9.06 -7.19 -5.67
CA TYR A 123 -9.73 -8.38 -6.16
C TYR A 123 -11.10 -8.49 -5.45
N ASP A 124 -12.20 -8.08 -6.11
CA ASP A 124 -13.55 -8.36 -5.61
C ASP A 124 -13.99 -9.76 -6.08
N GLU A 125 -13.45 -10.79 -5.44
CA GLU A 125 -13.95 -12.15 -5.63
C GLU A 125 -15.21 -12.33 -4.78
N THR A 126 -16.37 -11.95 -5.32
CA THR A 126 -17.63 -12.47 -4.78
C THR A 126 -17.76 -13.93 -5.23
N TYR A 127 -17.05 -14.83 -4.54
CA TYR A 127 -17.14 -16.27 -4.77
C TYR A 127 -18.53 -16.75 -4.35
N MET A 128 -19.37 -17.10 -5.33
CA MET A 128 -20.65 -17.74 -5.08
C MET A 128 -20.52 -19.23 -5.41
N PRO A 129 -20.43 -20.12 -4.40
CA PRO A 129 -20.27 -21.54 -4.65
C PRO A 129 -21.45 -22.09 -5.43
N ARG A 130 -21.18 -23.00 -6.39
CA ARG A 130 -22.21 -23.61 -7.26
C ARG A 130 -23.33 -24.30 -6.47
N GLU A 131 -23.00 -24.77 -5.26
CA GLU A 131 -23.94 -25.36 -4.30
C GLU A 131 -25.00 -24.36 -3.81
N VAL A 132 -24.60 -23.11 -3.58
CA VAL A 132 -25.47 -22.02 -3.12
C VAL A 132 -26.37 -21.53 -4.26
N ALA A 133 -25.84 -21.43 -5.48
CA ALA A 133 -26.63 -21.13 -6.68
C ALA A 133 -27.69 -22.22 -6.97
N GLY A 134 -27.34 -23.50 -6.76
CA GLY A 134 -28.27 -24.62 -6.88
C GLY A 134 -29.33 -24.66 -5.77
N ALA A 135 -28.98 -24.29 -4.54
CA ALA A 135 -29.91 -24.20 -3.41
C ALA A 135 -30.90 -23.03 -3.54
N LEU A 136 -30.45 -21.88 -4.06
CA LEU A 136 -31.28 -20.69 -4.28
C LEU A 136 -32.27 -20.88 -5.46
N LYS A 137 -31.87 -21.56 -6.54
CA LYS A 137 -32.78 -21.95 -7.63
C LYS A 137 -33.89 -22.91 -7.18
N ARG A 138 -33.58 -23.84 -6.28
CA ARG A 138 -34.55 -24.82 -5.75
C ARG A 138 -35.56 -24.23 -4.76
N ARG A 139 -35.26 -23.09 -4.14
CA ARG A 139 -36.12 -22.41 -3.17
C ARG A 139 -36.94 -21.23 -3.76
N GLY A 140 -36.91 -21.03 -5.08
CA GLY A 140 -37.79 -20.05 -5.76
C GLY A 140 -37.47 -18.58 -5.50
N HIS A 141 -36.32 -18.24 -4.91
CA HIS A 141 -35.95 -16.86 -4.56
C HIS A 141 -34.86 -16.24 -5.45
N TRP A 142 -34.73 -16.70 -6.70
CA TRP A 142 -33.78 -16.09 -7.65
C TRP A 142 -34.43 -14.89 -8.36
N LYS A 143 -34.16 -13.67 -7.87
CA LYS A 143 -34.36 -12.44 -8.67
C LYS A 143 -33.17 -12.33 -9.62
N GLY A 144 -33.45 -12.51 -10.92
CA GLY A 144 -32.47 -12.43 -12.00
C GLY A 144 -31.66 -11.13 -11.95
N GLY A 145 -30.38 -11.26 -12.28
CA GLY A 145 -29.45 -10.14 -12.37
C GLY A 145 -30.00 -9.04 -13.25
N GLY A 146 -30.11 -7.84 -12.67
CA GLY A 146 -30.34 -6.61 -13.42
C GLY A 146 -29.07 -6.29 -14.21
N SER A 147 -29.09 -6.64 -15.49
CA SER A 147 -28.45 -5.82 -16.52
C SER A 147 -29.13 -4.44 -16.48
N ALA A 148 -28.40 -3.42 -16.05
CA ALA A 148 -28.77 -2.02 -16.25
C ALA A 148 -27.99 -1.49 -17.48
N PRO A 149 -28.60 -0.58 -18.28
CA PRO A 149 -28.26 -0.30 -19.67
C PRO A 149 -26.89 0.35 -19.90
#